data_AF-A0A7V3T4M0-F1
#
_entry.id   AF-A0A7V3T4M0-F1
#
_cell.length_a   1.000
_cell.length_b   1.000
_cell.length_c   1.000
_cell.angle_alpha   90.00
_cell.angle_beta   90.00
_cell.angle_gamma   90.00
#
_symmetry.space_group_name_H-M   'P 1'
#
loop_
_entity.id
_entity.type
_entity.pdbx_description
1 polymer ?
#
loop_
_entity_poly.entity_id
_entity_poly.type
_entity_poly.pdbx_seq_one_letter_code
_entity_poly.pdbx_strand_id
1 'polypeptide(L)'
;MDTSPRIQMLRRRHHGVVLSGEDCDRLFTWIDLNAPCHGTWSDVYPIPGGVHQDQMAMWAMAGGALEDPEQIPPAEPYRPEPIPHHPKPPQIAKSVEAAARNEGIRPQVAADAGPTRDTVDLGDGTVLELVHIPGDRVRMGADLVGTDEFPPTMVKAAPFWMSICEIPNEPFARFDPAHSSRYDAKRHAREDEPGLP
;
A
#
# COMPACT_ATOMS: atom_id res chain seq x y z
N MET A 1 -5.23 -11.81 9.17
CA MET A 1 -5.72 -11.01 8.03
C MET A 1 -4.76 -9.85 7.87
N ASP A 2 -3.87 -9.88 6.87
CA ASP A 2 -2.76 -8.91 6.74
C ASP A 2 -2.52 -8.55 5.27
N THR A 3 -3.51 -7.94 4.64
CA THR A 3 -3.45 -7.60 3.21
C THR A 3 -2.97 -6.17 2.96
N SER A 4 -2.83 -5.33 3.98
CA SER A 4 -2.42 -3.93 3.80
C SER A 4 -0.88 -3.79 3.68
N PRO A 5 -0.36 -3.26 2.55
CA PRO A 5 1.09 -3.05 2.36
C PRO A 5 1.72 -2.17 3.45
N ARG A 6 0.96 -1.19 3.96
CA ARG A 6 1.44 -0.23 4.96
C ARG A 6 1.66 -0.88 6.33
N ILE A 7 0.81 -1.85 6.69
CA ILE A 7 0.99 -2.66 7.90
C ILE A 7 2.20 -3.58 7.74
N GLN A 8 2.36 -4.19 6.57
CA GLN A 8 3.52 -5.03 6.29
C GLN A 8 4.82 -4.22 6.41
N MET A 9 4.85 -2.98 5.92
CA MET A 9 6.00 -2.07 6.11
C MET A 9 6.29 -1.79 7.59
N LEU A 10 5.28 -1.47 8.40
CA LEU A 10 5.47 -1.22 9.84
C LEU A 10 6.00 -2.45 10.58
N ARG A 11 5.51 -3.65 10.24
CA ARG A 11 6.05 -4.91 10.79
C ARG A 11 7.49 -5.18 10.38
N ARG A 12 7.90 -4.75 9.19
CA ARG A 12 9.29 -4.78 8.71
C ARG A 12 10.18 -3.73 9.38
N ARG A 13 9.73 -3.07 10.45
CA ARG A 13 10.45 -2.03 11.19
C ARG A 13 10.89 -0.88 10.29
N HIS A 14 9.99 -0.43 9.42
CA HIS A 14 10.24 0.71 8.54
C HIS A 14 10.72 1.92 9.36
N HIS A 15 11.88 2.48 8.99
CA HIS A 15 12.61 3.53 9.73
C HIS A 15 13.01 3.19 11.19
N GLY A 16 13.11 1.92 11.57
CA GLY A 16 13.47 1.53 12.93
C GLY A 16 12.33 1.68 13.95
N VAL A 17 11.11 1.93 13.47
CA VAL A 17 9.92 1.97 14.32
C VAL A 17 9.59 0.56 14.78
N VAL A 18 9.39 0.39 16.09
CA VAL A 18 8.90 -0.84 16.69
C VAL A 18 7.64 -0.48 17.46
N LEU A 19 6.52 -1.04 17.03
CA LEU A 19 5.23 -0.88 17.71
C LEU A 19 5.06 -1.98 18.74
N SER A 20 4.51 -1.65 19.91
CA SER A 20 4.07 -2.67 20.86
C SER A 20 2.87 -3.44 20.30
N GLY A 21 2.51 -4.57 20.94
CA GLY A 21 1.30 -5.31 20.58
C GLY A 21 0.04 -4.44 20.69
N GLU A 22 -0.05 -3.65 21.77
CA GLU A 22 -1.15 -2.71 21.99
C GLU A 22 -1.19 -1.60 20.93
N ASP A 23 -0.03 -1.03 20.55
CA ASP A 23 0.02 0.01 19.50
C ASP A 23 -0.39 -0.55 18.14
N CYS A 24 0.01 -1.79 17.83
CA CYS A 24 -0.42 -2.49 16.63
C CYS A 24 -1.94 -2.69 16.64
N ASP A 25 -2.50 -3.21 17.74
CA ASP A 25 -3.93 -3.46 17.87
C ASP A 25 -4.75 -2.17 17.78
N ARG A 26 -4.28 -1.08 18.41
CA ARG A 26 -4.88 0.25 18.25
C ARG A 26 -4.80 0.69 16.80
N LEU A 27 -3.63 0.64 16.17
CA LEU A 27 -3.47 1.05 14.77
C LEU A 27 -4.37 0.25 13.83
N PHE A 28 -4.48 -1.06 14.02
CA PHE A 28 -5.39 -1.92 13.25
C PHE A 28 -6.84 -1.51 13.46
N THR A 29 -7.23 -1.27 14.72
CA THR A 29 -8.56 -0.79 15.08
C THR A 29 -8.84 0.56 14.39
N TRP A 30 -7.91 1.51 14.40
CA TRP A 30 -8.07 2.81 13.74
C TRP A 30 -8.16 2.71 12.20
N ILE A 31 -7.40 1.80 11.58
CA ILE A 31 -7.47 1.54 10.14
C ILE A 31 -8.82 0.93 9.78
N ASP A 32 -9.30 -0.03 10.56
CA ASP A 32 -10.59 -0.71 10.32
C ASP A 32 -11.78 0.23 10.54
N LEU A 33 -11.71 1.07 11.58
CA LEU A 33 -12.69 2.11 11.86
C LEU A 33 -12.73 3.22 10.81
N ASN A 34 -11.78 3.26 9.85
CA ASN A 34 -11.80 4.14 8.68
C ASN A 34 -12.17 5.59 9.03
N ALA A 35 -11.56 6.13 10.10
CA ALA A 35 -11.74 7.48 10.65
C ALA A 35 -13.19 8.04 10.58
N PRO A 36 -13.93 8.12 11.70
CA PRO A 36 -14.92 9.16 11.80
C PRO A 36 -14.12 10.48 11.82
N CYS A 37 -14.04 11.18 10.67
CA CYS A 37 -13.47 12.53 10.62
C CYS A 37 -14.31 13.55 11.42
N HIS A 38 -15.44 13.08 11.96
CA HIS A 38 -16.46 13.82 12.66
C HIS A 38 -16.77 13.07 13.95
N GLY A 39 -16.67 13.74 15.09
CA GLY A 39 -16.87 13.09 16.40
C GLY A 39 -18.34 12.86 16.72
N THR A 40 -19.23 13.53 16.00
CA THR A 40 -20.69 13.40 16.10
C THR A 40 -21.32 13.35 14.71
N TRP A 41 -22.62 13.03 14.62
CA TRP A 41 -23.33 13.10 13.34
C TRP A 41 -23.58 14.55 12.93
N SER A 42 -23.80 15.45 13.90
CA SER A 42 -23.98 16.88 13.66
C SER A 42 -22.74 17.58 13.08
N ASP A 43 -21.54 17.04 13.32
CA ASP A 43 -20.29 17.53 12.72
C ASP A 43 -20.26 17.32 11.19
N VAL A 44 -21.02 16.35 10.65
CA VAL A 44 -21.12 16.06 9.21
C VAL A 44 -22.26 16.85 8.57
N TYR A 45 -23.43 16.83 9.21
CA TYR A 45 -24.65 17.44 8.68
C TYR A 45 -25.60 17.83 9.83
N PRO A 46 -26.29 18.98 9.78
CA PRO A 46 -27.23 19.36 10.82
C PRO A 46 -28.35 18.33 10.98
N ILE A 47 -28.62 17.91 12.21
CA ILE A 47 -29.69 16.95 12.50
C ILE A 47 -31.04 17.63 12.27
N PRO A 48 -31.87 17.15 11.33
CA PRO A 48 -33.12 17.81 10.99
C PRO A 48 -34.19 17.57 12.05
N GLY A 49 -35.09 18.55 12.20
CA GLY A 49 -36.42 18.34 12.76
C GLY A 49 -36.50 17.86 14.21
N GLY A 50 -35.48 18.08 15.05
CA GLY A 50 -35.51 17.67 16.46
C GLY A 50 -35.43 16.15 16.69
N VAL A 51 -35.16 15.37 15.63
CA VAL A 51 -35.16 13.89 15.66
C VAL A 51 -34.21 13.32 16.73
N HIS A 52 -33.11 14.01 17.03
CA HIS A 52 -32.21 13.65 18.14
C HIS A 52 -32.94 13.56 19.48
N GLN A 53 -33.74 14.59 19.81
CA GLN A 53 -34.48 14.66 21.07
C GLN A 53 -35.56 13.58 21.15
N ASP A 54 -36.27 13.36 20.03
CA ASP A 54 -37.28 12.30 19.92
C ASP A 54 -36.67 10.91 20.10
N GLN A 55 -35.49 10.68 19.52
CA GLN A 55 -34.76 9.43 19.64
C GLN A 55 -34.26 9.19 21.07
N MET A 56 -33.72 10.20 21.73
CA MET A 56 -33.31 10.10 23.14
C MET A 56 -34.52 9.83 24.05
N ALA A 57 -35.65 10.50 23.84
CA ALA A 57 -36.87 10.26 24.61
C ALA A 57 -37.40 8.83 24.41
N MET A 58 -37.35 8.31 23.18
CA MET A 58 -37.70 6.94 22.86
C MET A 58 -36.78 5.93 23.55
N TRP A 59 -35.46 6.16 23.51
CA TRP A 59 -34.48 5.28 24.19
C TRP A 59 -34.67 5.26 25.70
N ALA A 60 -34.93 6.41 26.32
CA ALA A 60 -35.22 6.49 27.76
C ALA A 60 -36.45 5.66 28.16
N MET A 61 -37.47 5.59 27.31
CA MET A 61 -38.68 4.80 27.59
C MET A 61 -38.51 3.32 27.25
N ALA A 62 -37.70 2.97 26.24
CA ALA A 62 -37.54 1.62 25.74
C ALA A 62 -36.36 0.83 26.36
N GLY A 63 -35.66 1.40 27.35
CA GLY A 63 -34.47 0.80 27.94
C GLY A 63 -33.25 0.81 27.00
N GLY A 64 -33.20 1.77 26.07
CA GLY A 64 -32.07 2.03 25.20
C GLY A 64 -30.91 2.74 25.92
N ALA A 65 -29.87 3.07 25.16
CA ALA A 65 -28.73 3.82 25.68
C ALA A 65 -29.19 5.18 26.23
N LEU A 66 -28.80 5.49 27.47
CA LEU A 66 -29.07 6.79 28.11
C LEU A 66 -27.98 7.82 27.79
N GLU A 67 -26.85 7.36 27.28
CA GLU A 67 -25.75 8.21 26.85
C GLU A 67 -26.11 8.89 25.53
N ASP A 68 -25.87 10.19 25.46
CA ASP A 68 -26.11 10.97 24.25
C ASP A 68 -25.01 10.66 23.21
N PRO A 69 -25.36 10.07 22.05
CA PRO A 69 -24.38 9.75 21.01
C PRO A 69 -23.77 11.00 20.34
N GLU A 70 -24.37 12.19 20.52
CA GLU A 70 -23.82 13.48 20.08
C GLU A 70 -22.89 14.10 21.11
N GLN A 71 -22.69 13.48 22.28
CA GLN A 71 -21.74 13.94 23.29
C GLN A 71 -20.44 13.15 23.20
N ILE A 72 -19.38 13.82 22.79
CA ILE A 72 -18.03 13.26 22.83
C ILE A 72 -17.53 13.33 24.28
N PRO A 73 -17.31 12.19 24.97
CA PRO A 73 -16.78 12.23 26.32
C PRO A 73 -15.38 12.86 26.32
N PRO A 74 -15.02 13.63 27.36
CA PRO A 74 -13.68 14.17 27.47
C PRO A 74 -12.66 13.03 27.56
N ALA A 75 -11.82 12.91 26.54
CA ALA A 75 -10.70 11.98 26.54
C ALA A 75 -9.49 12.64 27.21
N GLU A 76 -8.68 11.84 27.91
CA GLU A 76 -7.38 12.32 28.36
C GLU A 76 -6.53 12.74 27.15
N PRO A 77 -5.85 13.89 27.19
CA PRO A 77 -5.02 14.32 26.08
C PRO A 77 -3.93 13.28 25.85
N TYR A 78 -3.88 12.74 24.63
CA TYR A 78 -2.83 11.81 24.23
C TYR A 78 -1.47 12.48 24.43
N ARG A 79 -0.68 11.94 25.37
CA ARG A 79 0.71 12.32 25.59
C ARG A 79 1.57 11.25 24.95
N PRO A 80 2.08 11.45 23.72
CA PRO A 80 2.98 10.49 23.14
C PRO A 80 4.25 10.44 23.99
N GLU A 81 4.53 9.29 24.60
CA GLU A 81 5.91 8.98 24.93
C GLU A 81 6.66 8.77 23.62
N PRO A 82 7.83 9.39 23.41
CA PRO A 82 8.61 9.16 22.21
C PRO A 82 8.90 7.67 22.09
N ILE A 83 8.37 7.03 21.04
CA ILE A 83 8.70 5.65 20.74
C ILE A 83 10.22 5.59 20.56
N PRO A 84 10.95 4.74 21.31
CA PRO A 84 12.38 4.60 21.15
C PRO A 84 12.69 4.31 19.69
N HIS A 85 13.44 5.21 19.05
CA HIS A 85 13.99 4.93 17.73
C HIS A 85 15.00 3.80 17.92
N HIS A 86 14.63 2.58 17.52
CA HIS A 86 15.65 1.55 17.46
C HIS A 86 16.63 1.95 16.36
N PRO A 87 17.95 1.88 16.62
CA PRO A 87 18.93 2.15 15.57
C PRO A 87 18.57 1.26 14.39
N LYS A 88 18.56 1.85 13.18
CA LYS A 88 18.35 1.08 11.94
C LYS A 88 19.21 -0.17 12.04
N PRO A 89 18.68 -1.37 11.73
CA PRO A 89 19.51 -2.56 11.70
C PRO A 89 20.75 -2.24 10.87
N PRO A 90 21.95 -2.60 11.36
CA PRO A 90 23.18 -2.22 10.72
C PRO A 90 23.09 -2.64 9.26
N GLN A 91 23.00 -1.67 8.37
CA GLN A 91 23.27 -1.92 6.96
C GLN A 91 24.71 -2.39 6.97
N ILE A 92 24.94 -3.64 6.58
CA ILE A 92 26.31 -4.09 6.35
C ILE A 92 26.84 -3.11 5.30
N ALA A 93 27.80 -2.28 5.71
CA ALA A 93 28.42 -1.32 4.83
C ALA A 93 28.80 -2.09 3.58
N LYS A 94 28.25 -1.70 2.43
CA LYS A 94 28.61 -2.27 1.15
C LYS A 94 30.13 -2.35 1.15
N SER A 95 30.71 -3.56 1.12
CA SER A 95 32.13 -3.66 0.82
C SER A 95 32.31 -2.86 -0.47
N VAL A 96 33.29 -1.96 -0.49
CA VAL A 96 33.51 -1.04 -1.61
C VAL A 96 33.72 -1.83 -2.93
N GLU A 97 34.09 -3.12 -2.83
CA GLU A 97 34.13 -4.08 -3.92
C GLU A 97 32.75 -4.46 -4.50
N ALA A 98 31.66 -4.49 -3.70
CA ALA A 98 30.30 -4.72 -4.17
C ALA A 98 29.66 -3.46 -4.80
N ALA A 99 30.11 -2.26 -4.40
CA ALA A 99 29.72 -1.01 -5.03
C ALA A 99 30.36 -0.84 -6.43
N ALA A 100 31.58 -1.33 -6.63
CA ALA A 100 32.21 -1.40 -7.95
C ALA A 100 31.51 -2.40 -8.89
N ARG A 101 30.82 -3.42 -8.35
CA ARG A 101 29.95 -4.33 -9.12
C ARG A 101 28.51 -3.81 -9.30
N ASN A 102 28.21 -2.58 -8.88
CA ASN A 102 26.98 -1.90 -9.30
C ASN A 102 27.14 -1.18 -10.66
N GLU A 103 28.32 -1.29 -11.31
CA GLU A 103 28.51 -0.99 -12.74
C GLU A 103 27.82 -2.03 -13.68
N GLY A 104 27.08 -2.99 -13.13
CA GLY A 104 26.48 -4.12 -13.86
C GLY A 104 25.07 -3.90 -14.44
N ILE A 105 24.50 -2.69 -14.35
CA ILE A 105 23.38 -2.30 -15.24
C ILE A 105 23.87 -1.18 -16.16
N ARG A 106 25.05 -1.35 -16.75
CA ARG A 106 25.15 -0.95 -18.15
C ARG A 106 24.35 -2.01 -18.89
N PRO A 107 23.37 -1.68 -19.74
CA PRO A 107 22.90 -2.64 -20.70
C PRO A 107 24.15 -3.03 -21.50
N GLN A 108 24.72 -4.20 -21.19
CA GLN A 108 25.53 -4.91 -22.17
C GLN A 108 24.54 -5.30 -23.25
N VAL A 109 24.20 -4.34 -24.10
CA VAL A 109 23.77 -4.62 -25.45
C VAL A 109 25.00 -5.31 -26.04
N ALA A 110 25.10 -6.61 -25.85
CA ALA A 110 25.97 -7.42 -26.68
C ALA A 110 25.59 -7.02 -28.10
N ALA A 111 26.56 -6.54 -28.87
CA ALA A 111 26.36 -6.02 -30.21
C ALA A 111 25.80 -7.06 -31.20
N ASP A 112 25.55 -8.29 -30.74
CA ASP A 112 24.92 -9.42 -31.44
C ASP A 112 23.58 -9.87 -30.83
N ALA A 113 22.98 -9.09 -29.92
CA ALA A 113 21.66 -9.41 -29.39
C ALA A 113 20.62 -9.22 -30.49
N GLY A 114 19.81 -10.25 -30.75
CA GLY A 114 18.67 -10.20 -31.67
C GLY A 114 17.64 -9.10 -31.32
N PRO A 115 16.40 -9.17 -31.85
CA PRO A 115 15.43 -8.11 -31.61
C PRO A 115 15.27 -7.82 -30.11
N THR A 116 15.46 -6.56 -29.73
CA THR A 116 15.35 -6.09 -28.33
C THR A 116 13.91 -5.76 -27.96
N ARG A 117 13.05 -5.59 -28.97
CA ARG A 117 11.64 -5.28 -28.87
C ARG A 117 10.86 -6.23 -29.76
N ASP A 118 9.68 -6.60 -29.30
CA ASP A 118 8.72 -7.40 -30.03
C ASP A 118 7.30 -6.92 -29.69
N THR A 119 6.33 -7.32 -30.49
CA THR A 119 4.94 -6.92 -30.34
C THR A 119 4.02 -8.11 -30.53
N VAL A 120 3.04 -8.26 -29.64
CA VAL A 120 1.98 -9.25 -29.78
C VAL A 120 0.68 -8.53 -30.12
N ASP A 121 0.10 -8.86 -31.27
CA ASP A 121 -1.22 -8.37 -31.69
C ASP A 121 -2.32 -9.11 -30.92
N LEU A 122 -3.17 -8.36 -30.21
CA LEU A 122 -4.31 -8.87 -29.43
C LEU A 122 -5.66 -8.67 -30.17
N GLY A 123 -5.61 -8.18 -31.40
CA GLY A 123 -6.76 -7.90 -32.25
C GLY A 123 -7.37 -6.51 -32.02
N ASP A 124 -8.19 -6.07 -32.97
CA ASP A 124 -8.89 -4.77 -32.97
C ASP A 124 -7.99 -3.54 -32.74
N GLY A 125 -6.74 -3.63 -33.21
CA GLY A 125 -5.76 -2.54 -33.12
C GLY A 125 -5.02 -2.47 -31.78
N THR A 126 -5.29 -3.39 -30.85
CA THR A 126 -4.61 -3.47 -29.57
C THR A 126 -3.33 -4.28 -29.68
N VAL A 127 -2.20 -3.68 -29.31
CA VAL A 127 -0.87 -4.30 -29.38
C VAL A 127 -0.22 -4.29 -28.00
N LEU A 128 0.37 -5.41 -27.61
CA LEU A 128 1.21 -5.53 -26.43
C LEU A 128 2.68 -5.42 -26.83
N GLU A 129 3.36 -4.39 -26.32
CA GLU A 129 4.79 -4.21 -26.51
C GLU A 129 5.61 -5.00 -25.49
N LEU A 130 6.63 -5.72 -25.98
CA LEU A 130 7.53 -6.55 -25.19
C LEU A 130 8.98 -6.07 -25.34
N VAL A 131 9.76 -6.24 -24.28
CA VAL A 131 11.21 -6.07 -24.27
C VAL A 131 11.89 -7.41 -23.95
N HIS A 132 12.99 -7.70 -24.64
CA HIS A 132 13.77 -8.89 -24.37
C HIS A 132 14.71 -8.66 -23.17
N ILE A 133 14.56 -9.49 -22.14
CA ILE A 133 15.46 -9.52 -20.99
C ILE A 133 16.48 -10.65 -21.23
N PRO A 134 17.76 -10.32 -21.44
CA PRO A 134 18.78 -11.33 -21.64
C PRO A 134 18.95 -12.17 -20.37
N GLY A 135 19.27 -13.45 -20.54
CA GLY A 135 19.54 -14.35 -19.43
C GLY A 135 20.89 -14.04 -18.80
N ASP A 136 20.89 -13.76 -17.50
CA ASP A 136 22.11 -13.48 -16.73
C ASP A 136 21.95 -13.91 -15.26
N ARG A 137 23.01 -13.74 -14.47
CA ARG A 137 23.00 -13.92 -13.02
C ARG A 137 22.63 -12.59 -12.35
N VAL A 138 21.49 -12.56 -11.69
CA VAL A 138 20.97 -11.38 -10.98
C VAL A 138 21.08 -11.59 -9.47
N ARG A 139 21.53 -10.56 -8.76
CA ARG A 139 21.46 -10.54 -7.29
C ARG A 139 20.03 -10.22 -6.88
N MET A 140 19.29 -11.24 -6.43
CA MET A 140 17.92 -11.13 -5.96
C MET A 140 17.90 -10.88 -4.45
N GLY A 141 17.06 -9.96 -4.00
CA GLY A 141 16.96 -9.57 -2.58
C GLY A 141 17.90 -8.42 -2.19
N ALA A 142 17.85 -8.04 -0.92
CA ALA A 142 18.55 -6.89 -0.36
C ALA A 142 19.32 -7.25 0.91
N ASP A 143 20.39 -6.49 1.20
CA ASP A 143 21.18 -6.59 2.44
C ASP A 143 20.44 -5.96 3.64
N LEU A 144 19.15 -6.31 3.80
CA LEU A 144 18.25 -5.81 4.84
C LEU A 144 17.91 -6.94 5.81
N VAL A 145 18.82 -7.22 6.74
CA VAL A 145 18.70 -8.29 7.74
C VAL A 145 17.36 -8.22 8.46
N GLY A 146 16.65 -9.36 8.53
CA GLY A 146 15.35 -9.48 9.20
C GLY A 146 14.15 -9.15 8.31
N THR A 147 14.36 -8.90 7.01
CA THR A 147 13.28 -8.82 6.01
C THR A 147 13.20 -10.12 5.20
N ASP A 148 12.08 -10.33 4.51
CA ASP A 148 11.87 -11.41 3.55
C ASP A 148 12.73 -11.27 2.28
N GLU A 149 13.31 -10.08 2.05
CA GLU A 149 14.26 -9.82 0.97
C GLU A 149 15.70 -10.24 1.32
N PHE A 150 15.97 -10.66 2.57
CA PHE A 150 17.27 -11.15 3.02
C PHE A 150 17.29 -12.69 3.13
N PRO A 151 18.40 -13.37 2.77
CA PRO A 151 19.67 -12.81 2.27
C PRO A 151 19.67 -12.60 0.74
N PRO A 152 20.42 -11.60 0.25
CA PRO A 152 20.58 -11.44 -1.18
C PRO A 152 21.31 -12.63 -1.78
N THR A 153 20.73 -13.22 -2.82
CA THR A 153 21.18 -14.47 -3.42
C THR A 153 21.41 -14.29 -4.92
N MET A 154 22.49 -14.86 -5.45
CA MET A 154 22.78 -14.84 -6.88
C MET A 154 21.94 -15.90 -7.59
N VAL A 155 20.97 -15.47 -8.39
CA VAL A 155 20.04 -16.34 -9.15
C VAL A 155 20.38 -16.28 -10.62
N LYS A 156 20.42 -17.43 -11.30
CA LYS A 156 20.55 -17.48 -12.76
C LYS A 156 19.16 -17.43 -13.39
N ALA A 157 18.90 -16.42 -14.22
CA ALA A 157 17.70 -16.32 -15.02
C ALA A 157 17.98 -16.75 -16.48
N ALA A 158 17.05 -17.48 -17.08
CA ALA A 158 17.05 -17.71 -18.53
C ALA A 158 16.62 -16.42 -19.26
N PRO A 159 16.94 -16.24 -20.56
CA PRO A 159 16.40 -15.13 -21.34
C PRO A 159 14.88 -15.26 -21.50
N PHE A 160 14.16 -14.13 -21.45
CA PHE A 160 12.71 -14.10 -21.61
C PHE A 160 12.22 -12.73 -22.10
N TRP A 161 10.98 -12.67 -22.56
CA TRP A 161 10.30 -11.43 -22.95
C TRP A 161 9.41 -10.92 -21.82
N MET A 162 9.41 -9.62 -21.56
CA MET A 162 8.59 -8.98 -20.53
C MET A 162 7.79 -7.84 -21.16
N SER A 163 6.54 -7.62 -20.73
CA SER A 163 5.78 -6.44 -21.13
C SER A 163 6.48 -5.17 -20.65
N ILE A 164 6.46 -4.12 -21.47
CA ILE A 164 7.13 -2.85 -21.12
C ILE A 164 6.46 -2.15 -19.93
N CYS A 165 5.18 -2.42 -19.72
CA CYS A 165 4.34 -1.84 -18.67
C CYS A 165 3.42 -2.92 -18.11
N GLU A 166 2.72 -2.60 -17.02
CA GLU A 166 1.60 -3.39 -16.54
C GLU A 166 0.53 -3.53 -17.64
N ILE A 167 -0.17 -4.67 -17.67
CA ILE A 167 -1.21 -4.93 -18.67
C ILE A 167 -2.41 -4.01 -18.37
N PRO A 168 -2.76 -3.06 -19.26
CA PRO A 168 -3.91 -2.21 -19.05
C PRO A 168 -5.22 -3.00 -19.18
N ASN A 169 -6.30 -2.44 -18.62
CA ASN A 169 -7.62 -3.09 -18.61
C ASN A 169 -8.20 -3.31 -20.02
N GLU A 170 -7.93 -2.40 -20.96
CA GLU A 170 -8.42 -2.51 -22.34
C GLU A 170 -7.84 -3.75 -23.07
N PRO A 171 -6.50 -3.96 -23.10
CA PRO A 171 -5.91 -5.23 -23.54
C PRO A 171 -6.40 -6.45 -22.75
N PHE A 172 -6.54 -6.35 -21.42
CA PHE A 172 -6.97 -7.49 -20.60
C PHE A 172 -8.41 -7.92 -20.90
N ALA A 173 -9.31 -6.97 -21.17
CA ALA A 173 -10.70 -7.24 -21.51
C ALA A 173 -10.86 -8.03 -22.82
N ARG A 174 -9.84 -8.06 -23.69
CA ARG A 174 -9.81 -8.93 -24.88
C ARG A 174 -9.62 -10.40 -24.52
N PHE A 175 -8.87 -10.66 -23.46
CA PHE A 175 -8.65 -12.00 -22.93
C PHE A 175 -9.82 -12.46 -22.07
N ASP A 176 -10.31 -11.61 -21.18
CA ASP A 176 -11.48 -11.86 -20.34
C ASP A 176 -12.47 -10.69 -20.41
N PRO A 177 -13.49 -10.77 -21.30
CA PRO A 177 -14.50 -9.71 -21.45
C PRO A 177 -15.38 -9.51 -20.21
N ALA A 178 -15.43 -10.49 -19.30
CA ALA A 178 -16.18 -10.38 -18.05
C ALA A 178 -15.34 -9.74 -16.93
N HIS A 179 -14.05 -9.50 -17.17
CA HIS A 179 -13.18 -8.86 -16.18
C HIS A 179 -13.66 -7.44 -15.87
N SER A 180 -13.79 -7.18 -14.58
CA SER A 180 -14.02 -5.85 -14.05
C SER A 180 -13.04 -5.62 -12.93
N SER A 181 -12.06 -4.73 -13.15
CA SER A 181 -11.17 -4.23 -12.09
C SER A 181 -11.92 -3.38 -11.06
N ARG A 182 -13.25 -3.22 -11.23
CA ARG A 182 -14.15 -2.38 -10.47
C ARG A 182 -13.65 -0.93 -10.44
N TYR A 183 -14.35 -0.10 -9.71
CA TYR A 183 -13.96 1.29 -9.52
C TYR A 183 -12.90 1.34 -8.43
N ASP A 184 -11.68 1.74 -8.79
CA ASP A 184 -10.82 2.40 -7.83
C ASP A 184 -11.45 3.76 -7.56
N ALA A 185 -12.20 3.86 -6.45
CA ALA A 185 -12.60 5.15 -5.93
C ALA A 185 -11.31 5.87 -5.50
N LYS A 186 -10.76 6.68 -6.41
CA LYS A 186 -9.87 7.78 -6.02
C LYS A 186 -10.65 8.60 -5.00
N ARG A 187 -10.40 8.37 -3.71
CA ARG A 187 -10.92 9.24 -2.64
C ARG A 187 -10.40 10.68 -2.76
N HIS A 188 -9.37 10.89 -3.59
CA HIS A 188 -8.81 12.20 -3.90
C HIS A 188 -8.37 12.27 -5.37
N ALA A 189 -8.78 13.32 -6.09
CA ALA A 189 -8.28 13.60 -7.44
C ALA A 189 -6.87 14.25 -7.42
N ARG A 190 -6.51 14.91 -6.31
CA ARG A 190 -5.18 15.43 -5.96
C ARG A 190 -4.92 15.30 -4.46
N GLU A 191 -3.65 15.27 -4.08
CA GLU A 191 -3.16 15.08 -2.70
C GLU A 191 -3.73 16.12 -1.70
N ASP A 192 -4.19 17.27 -2.19
CA ASP A 192 -4.61 18.42 -1.38
C ASP A 192 -6.10 18.79 -1.49
N GLU A 193 -6.93 17.96 -2.12
CA GLU A 193 -8.37 18.27 -2.28
C GLU A 193 -9.24 17.62 -1.19
N PRO A 194 -10.20 18.36 -0.60
CA PRO A 194 -11.26 17.76 0.19
C PRO A 194 -12.08 16.87 -0.76
N GLY A 195 -12.12 15.57 -0.45
CA GLY A 195 -12.60 14.53 -1.36
C GLY A 195 -13.97 14.81 -1.99
N LEU A 196 -14.21 14.20 -3.15
CA LEU A 196 -15.51 14.24 -3.82
C LEU A 196 -16.56 13.47 -2.98
N PRO A 197 -17.84 13.90 -3.00
CA PRO A 197 -18.91 13.33 -2.19
C PRO A 197 -19.18 11.85 -2.48
#